data_AF-A0AAD8Y7D5-F1
#
_entry.id   AF-A0AAD8Y7D5-F1
#
_cell.length_a   1.000
_cell.length_b   1.000
_cell.length_c   1.000
_cell.angle_alpha   90.00
_cell.angle_beta   90.00
_cell.angle_gamma   90.00
#
_symmetry.space_group_name_H-M   'P 1'
#
loop_
_entity.id
_entity.type
_entity.pdbx_description
1 polymer ?
#
loop_
_entity_poly.entity_id
_entity_poly.type
_entity_poly.pdbx_seq_one_letter_code
_entity_poly.pdbx_strand_id
1 'polypeptide(L)'
;MDSSKNNQRPTEEQRPRSLSVENSNYTIAGIKGKYTGEINQEGKPHGSGSFVREHGGITYVGEWRDGGRVREGAYYNGGRLLGNVVWE
;
A
#
# COMPACT_ATOMS: atom_id res chain seq x y z
N MET A 1 -3.19 43.25 29.88
CA MET A 1 -4.01 42.05 30.12
C MET A 1 -4.90 41.92 28.90
N ASP A 2 -4.31 41.58 27.76
CA ASP A 2 -4.03 40.23 27.26
C ASP A 2 -5.30 39.39 27.07
N SER A 3 -5.66 39.21 25.80
CA SER A 3 -6.57 38.18 25.31
C SER A 3 -6.39 38.09 23.79
N SER A 4 -5.16 37.78 23.35
CA SER A 4 -4.93 37.36 21.98
C SER A 4 -5.51 35.96 21.78
N LYS A 5 -6.61 35.91 21.04
CA LYS A 5 -7.35 34.72 20.63
C LYS A 5 -6.41 33.82 19.81
N ASN A 6 -5.82 32.83 20.45
CA ASN A 6 -4.88 31.92 19.82
C ASN A 6 -5.66 30.91 18.97
N ASN A 7 -5.82 31.23 17.69
CA ASN A 7 -6.50 30.42 16.68
C ASN A 7 -5.56 29.32 16.19
N GLN A 8 -5.15 28.42 17.08
CA GLN A 8 -4.30 27.29 16.70
C GLN A 8 -5.17 26.23 16.04
N ARG A 9 -5.10 26.24 14.70
CA ARG A 9 -5.42 25.12 13.82
C ARG A 9 -4.84 23.84 14.44
N PRO A 10 -5.62 22.76 14.65
CA PRO A 10 -5.08 21.55 15.25
C PRO A 10 -3.93 21.05 14.38
N THR A 11 -2.76 20.91 15.01
CA THR A 11 -1.52 20.48 14.37
C THR A 11 -1.71 19.07 13.81
N GLU A 12 -1.38 18.92 12.55
CA GLU A 12 -1.38 17.70 11.76
C GLU A 12 -0.23 16.76 12.20
N GLU A 13 -0.12 16.49 13.50
CA GLU A 13 1.08 15.89 14.11
C GLU A 13 0.78 14.68 15.02
N GLN A 14 -0.38 14.04 14.84
CA GLN A 14 -0.71 12.78 15.55
C GLN A 14 -1.36 11.72 14.65
N ARG A 15 -1.31 11.87 13.34
CA ARG A 15 -1.52 10.71 12.46
C ARG A 15 -0.22 9.91 12.48
N PRO A 16 -0.21 8.62 12.87
CA PRO A 16 0.98 7.81 12.74
C PRO A 16 1.43 7.93 11.27
N ARG A 17 2.70 8.30 11.04
CA ARG A 17 3.26 8.36 9.68
C ARG A 17 2.96 7.01 9.05
N SER A 18 2.09 6.99 8.03
CA SER A 18 1.81 5.81 7.24
C SER A 18 3.16 5.30 6.73
N LEU A 19 3.55 4.11 7.17
CA LEU A 19 4.80 3.50 6.75
C LEU A 19 4.59 3.03 5.31
N SER A 20 5.49 3.42 4.41
CA SER A 20 5.42 3.03 3.00
C SER A 20 6.80 2.64 2.50
N VAL A 21 6.83 1.74 1.53
CA VAL A 21 8.05 1.27 0.87
C VAL A 21 7.92 1.40 -0.64
N GLU A 22 9.05 1.57 -1.32
CA GLU A 22 9.12 1.61 -2.78
C GLU A 22 10.09 0.55 -3.30
N ASN A 23 9.69 -0.18 -4.34
CA ASN A 23 10.51 -1.18 -5.04
C ASN A 23 11.22 -2.19 -4.12
N SER A 24 10.64 -2.46 -2.95
CA SER A 24 11.23 -3.33 -1.94
C SER A 24 10.96 -4.79 -2.25
N ASN A 25 11.91 -5.68 -1.98
CA ASN A 25 11.78 -7.10 -2.31
C ASN A 25 10.85 -7.80 -1.30
N TYR A 26 9.81 -8.46 -1.80
CA TYR A 26 8.85 -9.22 -1.00
C TYR A 26 8.57 -10.59 -1.62
N THR A 27 8.16 -11.52 -0.76
CA THR A 27 7.56 -12.79 -1.17
C THR A 27 6.11 -12.82 -0.72
N ILE A 28 5.18 -12.75 -1.66
CA ILE A 28 3.74 -12.70 -1.40
C ILE A 28 3.13 -14.00 -1.90
N ALA A 29 2.57 -14.81 -0.99
CA ALA A 29 2.02 -16.13 -1.30
C ALA A 29 2.99 -17.04 -2.10
N GLY A 30 4.28 -17.03 -1.72
CA GLY A 30 5.34 -17.81 -2.39
C GLY A 30 5.87 -17.22 -3.70
N ILE A 31 5.35 -16.08 -4.14
CA ILE A 31 5.78 -15.39 -5.36
C ILE A 31 6.73 -14.27 -4.97
N LYS A 32 7.94 -14.28 -5.52
CA LYS A 32 8.90 -13.18 -5.34
C LYS A 32 8.55 -12.02 -6.25
N GLY A 33 8.81 -10.80 -5.79
CA GLY A 33 8.52 -9.60 -6.51
C GLY A 33 8.91 -8.35 -5.76
N LYS A 34 8.59 -7.20 -6.38
CA LYS A 34 8.78 -5.89 -5.78
C LYS A 34 7.45 -5.31 -5.36
N TYR A 35 7.39 -4.79 -4.14
CA TYR A 35 6.24 -4.11 -3.60
C TYR A 35 6.50 -2.61 -3.47
N THR A 36 5.49 -1.82 -3.83
CA THR A 36 5.42 -0.39 -3.61
C THR A 36 4.06 -0.06 -3.02
N GLY A 37 4.03 0.48 -1.81
CA GLY A 37 2.78 0.77 -1.10
C GLY A 37 2.96 0.87 0.40
N GLU A 38 1.85 0.91 1.12
CA GLU A 38 1.83 0.99 2.57
C GLU A 38 2.26 -0.34 3.23
N ILE A 39 2.83 -0.25 4.42
CA ILE A 39 3.23 -1.40 5.25
C ILE A 39 2.77 -1.20 6.68
N ASN A 40 2.57 -2.31 7.40
CA ASN A 40 2.31 -2.28 8.84
C ASN A 40 3.63 -2.12 9.63
N GLN A 41 3.53 -2.00 10.95
CA GLN A 41 4.70 -1.84 11.84
C GLN A 41 5.65 -3.06 11.84
N GLU A 42 5.19 -4.22 11.39
CA GLU A 42 6.02 -5.42 11.20
C GLU A 42 6.72 -5.45 9.84
N GLY A 43 6.51 -4.44 8.99
CA GLY A 43 7.07 -4.37 7.64
C GLY A 43 6.31 -5.18 6.59
N LYS A 44 5.11 -5.68 6.90
CA LYS A 44 4.28 -6.45 5.95
C LYS A 44 3.43 -5.50 5.09
N PRO A 45 3.21 -5.82 3.79
CA PRO A 45 2.27 -5.08 2.94
C PRO A 45 0.91 -4.86 3.60
N HIS A 46 0.45 -3.61 3.63
CA HIS A 46 -0.82 -3.17 4.20
C HIS A 46 -1.39 -2.04 3.36
N GLY A 47 -2.67 -1.70 3.52
CA GLY A 47 -3.30 -0.55 2.87
C GLY A 47 -3.25 -0.65 1.34
N SER A 48 -3.11 0.49 0.66
CA SER A 48 -3.03 0.52 -0.80
C SER A 48 -1.61 0.23 -1.29
N GLY A 49 -1.49 -0.61 -2.33
CA GLY A 49 -0.19 -0.92 -2.89
C GLY A 49 -0.19 -1.71 -4.19
N SER A 50 1.00 -1.86 -4.76
CA SER A 50 1.26 -2.58 -5.99
C SER A 50 2.38 -3.60 -5.81
N PHE A 51 2.21 -4.78 -6.39
CA PHE A 51 3.19 -5.85 -6.38
C PHE A 51 3.49 -6.32 -7.79
N VAL A 52 4.75 -6.19 -8.20
CA VAL A 52 5.24 -6.62 -9.51
C VAL A 52 5.98 -7.94 -9.31
N ARG A 53 5.53 -9.01 -9.97
CA ARG A 53 6.23 -10.30 -9.92
C ARG A 53 7.65 -10.16 -10.48
N GLU A 54 8.60 -10.88 -9.88
CA GLU A 54 9.90 -11.10 -10.51
C GLU A 54 9.69 -11.66 -11.92
N HIS A 55 10.54 -11.25 -12.86
CA HIS A 55 10.40 -11.48 -14.32
C HIS A 55 9.34 -10.62 -15.04
N GLY A 56 8.77 -9.60 -14.38
CA GLY A 56 8.15 -8.44 -15.05
C GLY A 56 6.80 -8.68 -15.72
N GLY A 57 6.19 -9.86 -15.55
CA GLY A 57 5.01 -10.25 -16.32
C GLY A 57 3.66 -9.88 -15.71
N ILE A 58 3.53 -9.78 -14.38
CA ILE A 58 2.24 -9.54 -13.74
C ILE A 58 2.41 -8.55 -12.59
N THR A 59 1.65 -7.46 -12.66
CA THR A 59 1.47 -6.50 -11.56
C THR A 59 0.09 -6.71 -10.96
N TYR A 60 0.01 -6.79 -9.64
CA TYR A 60 -1.25 -6.67 -8.92
C TYR A 60 -1.29 -5.31 -8.24
N VAL A 61 -2.39 -4.57 -8.39
CA VAL A 61 -2.66 -3.31 -7.69
C VAL A 61 -3.93 -3.52 -6.88
N GLY A 62 -3.92 -3.17 -5.60
CA GLY A 62 -5.10 -3.33 -4.77
C GLY A 62 -4.83 -3.08 -3.30
N GLU A 63 -5.78 -3.51 -2.49
CA GLU A 63 -5.69 -3.41 -1.04
C GLU A 63 -4.93 -4.61 -0.45
N TRP A 64 -4.16 -4.34 0.60
CA TRP A 64 -3.29 -5.28 1.29
C TRP A 64 -3.58 -5.29 2.78
N ARG A 65 -3.47 -6.46 3.40
CA ARG A 65 -3.54 -6.63 4.85
C ARG A 65 -2.61 -7.74 5.28
N ASP A 66 -1.68 -7.41 6.16
CA ASP A 66 -0.73 -8.34 6.80
C ASP A 66 0.02 -9.22 5.79
N GLY A 67 0.36 -8.66 4.64
CA GLY A 67 1.07 -9.33 3.55
C GLY A 67 0.18 -10.11 2.57
N GLY A 68 -1.13 -10.16 2.81
CA GLY A 68 -2.13 -10.73 1.90
C GLY A 68 -2.83 -9.67 1.06
N ARG A 69 -3.31 -10.06 -0.12
CA ARG A 69 -4.21 -9.26 -0.96
C ARG A 69 -5.62 -9.35 -0.38
N VAL A 70 -6.33 -8.23 -0.26
CA VAL A 70 -7.70 -8.20 0.29
C VAL A 70 -8.65 -7.40 -0.58
N ARG A 71 -9.95 -7.74 -0.47
CA ARG A 71 -11.11 -7.05 -1.06
C ARG A 71 -11.07 -6.84 -2.57
N GLU A 72 -10.29 -5.88 -3.04
CA GLU A 72 -10.33 -5.41 -4.42
C GLU A 72 -8.92 -5.21 -4.98
N GLY A 73 -8.75 -5.61 -6.23
CA GLY A 73 -7.56 -5.28 -6.98
C GLY A 73 -7.67 -5.64 -8.45
N ALA A 74 -6.64 -5.27 -9.19
CA ALA A 74 -6.55 -5.46 -10.62
C ALA A 74 -5.20 -6.08 -10.97
N TYR A 75 -5.22 -7.05 -11.89
CA TYR A 75 -4.03 -7.61 -12.47
C TYR A 75 -3.71 -6.92 -13.78
N TYR A 76 -2.45 -6.55 -13.97
CA TYR A 76 -1.93 -5.96 -15.19
C TYR A 76 -0.77 -6.80 -15.72
N ASN A 77 -0.61 -6.85 -17.05
CA ASN A 77 0.58 -7.39 -17.71
C ASN A 77 1.06 -6.37 -18.74
N GLY A 78 2.29 -5.88 -18.57
CA GLY A 78 2.87 -4.87 -19.46
C GLY A 78 2.00 -3.61 -19.63
N GLY A 79 1.28 -3.21 -18.57
CA GLY A 79 0.36 -2.06 -18.60
C GLY A 79 -1.05 -2.37 -19.12
N ARG A 80 -1.33 -3.59 -19.60
CA ARG A 80 -2.68 -4.02 -20.00
C ARG A 80 -3.42 -4.65 -18.84
N LEU A 81 -4.65 -4.19 -18.59
CA LEU A 81 -5.55 -4.80 -17.60
C LEU A 81 -5.90 -6.23 -18.03
N LEU A 82 -5.59 -7.21 -17.18
CA LEU A 82 -5.95 -8.62 -17.35
C LEU A 82 -7.27 -8.97 -16.68
N GLY A 83 -7.62 -8.28 -15.60
CA GLY A 83 -8.90 -8.48 -14.91
C GLY A 83 -8.93 -7.80 -13.55
N ASN A 84 -10.14 -7.43 -13.14
CA ASN A 84 -10.44 -6.97 -11.79
C ASN A 84 -10.83 -8.17 -10.94
N VAL A 85 -10.47 -8.14 -9.67
CA VAL A 85 -10.83 -9.13 -8.67
C VAL A 85 -11.44 -8.39 -7.50
N VAL A 86 -12.70 -8.68 -7.24
CA VAL A 86 -13.42 -8.28 -6.04
C VAL A 86 -13.77 -9.57 -5.31
N TRP A 87 -13.27 -9.73 -4.08
CA TRP A 87 -13.65 -10.80 -3.17
C TRP A 87 -14.62 -10.21 -2.14
N GLU A 88 -15.83 -10.76 -2.06
CA GLU A 88 -16.83 -10.44 -1.02
C GLU A 88 -16.45 -11.03 0.34
#